data_AF-A0A841FXI6-F1
#
_entry.id   AF-A0A841FXI6-F1
#
_cell.length_a   1.000
_cell.length_b   1.000
_cell.length_c   1.000
_cell.angle_alpha   90.00
_cell.angle_beta   90.00
_cell.angle_gamma   90.00
#
_symmetry.space_group_name_H-M   'P 1'
#
loop_
_entity.id
_entity.type
_entity.pdbx_description
1 polymer ?
#
loop_
_entity_poly.entity_id
_entity_poly.type
_entity_poly.pdbx_seq_one_letter_code
_entity_poly.pdbx_strand_id
1 'polypeptide(L)'
;MHTDDPRPDTAAAAEELASAPASGLLAALDRHVRDDELVVCLAPGETAAGKGLLALTNERLLFTTPGGVDVIPLDRVTAVAWKGLLVGVVSIAQGANATTVKAVPKTDGQRFAEAARAAIGA
;
A
#
# COMPACT_ATOMS: atom_id res chain seq x y z
N MET A 1 5.76 23.56 -16.83
CA MET A 1 4.54 22.80 -16.54
C MET A 1 4.98 21.36 -16.42
N HIS A 2 5.38 20.92 -15.23
CA HIS A 2 5.66 19.51 -15.02
C HIS A 2 4.27 18.88 -14.91
N THR A 3 3.92 18.00 -15.83
CA THR A 3 2.65 17.28 -15.72
C THR A 3 2.79 16.39 -14.50
N ASP A 4 2.09 16.71 -13.41
CA ASP A 4 1.97 15.93 -12.17
C ASP A 4 1.19 14.61 -12.40
N ASP A 5 1.35 14.00 -13.58
CA ASP A 5 0.69 12.75 -13.90
C ASP A 5 1.41 11.62 -13.15
N PRO A 6 0.66 10.76 -12.43
CA PRO A 6 1.24 9.62 -11.74
C PRO A 6 1.92 8.69 -12.74
N ARG A 7 2.95 7.99 -12.28
CA ARG A 7 3.61 6.94 -13.08
C ARG A 7 2.57 5.93 -13.61
N PRO A 8 2.75 5.35 -14.81
CA PRO A 8 1.73 4.48 -15.42
C PRO A 8 1.31 3.28 -14.54
N ASP A 9 2.25 2.67 -13.83
CA ASP A 9 2.01 1.57 -12.90
C ASP A 9 1.24 2.04 -11.65
N THR A 10 1.64 3.17 -11.07
CA THR A 10 0.92 3.81 -9.96
C THR A 10 -0.51 4.19 -10.35
N ALA A 11 -0.70 4.74 -11.55
CA ALA A 11 -2.00 5.11 -12.08
C ALA A 11 -2.90 3.90 -12.27
N ALA A 12 -2.40 2.84 -12.92
CA ALA A 12 -3.14 1.60 -13.12
C ALA A 12 -3.55 0.95 -11.79
N ALA A 13 -2.65 0.91 -10.81
CA ALA A 13 -2.97 0.37 -9.48
C ALA A 13 -3.99 1.25 -8.71
N ALA A 14 -4.12 2.54 -9.06
CA ALA A 14 -5.06 3.46 -8.44
C ALA A 14 -6.47 3.38 -9.04
N GLU A 15 -6.60 3.10 -10.34
CA GLU A 15 -7.89 2.86 -11.02
C GLU A 15 -8.63 1.65 -10.43
N GLU A 16 -7.86 0.72 -9.93
CA GLU A 16 -8.27 -0.50 -9.26
C GLU A 16 -8.85 -0.23 -7.84
N LEU A 17 -8.64 0.94 -7.25
CA LEU A 17 -9.17 1.24 -5.90
C LEU A 17 -10.69 1.44 -5.90
N ALA A 18 -11.33 1.07 -4.79
CA ALA A 18 -12.78 1.33 -4.59
C ALA A 18 -13.14 2.82 -4.60
N SER A 19 -12.18 3.68 -4.29
CA SER A 19 -12.31 5.14 -4.32
C SER A 19 -10.98 5.79 -4.63
N ALA A 20 -11.02 6.94 -5.31
CA ALA A 20 -9.83 7.72 -5.60
C ALA A 20 -9.03 8.04 -4.30
N PRO A 21 -7.70 7.93 -4.33
CA PRO A 21 -6.86 8.29 -3.20
C PRO A 21 -6.91 9.81 -2.96
N ALA A 22 -6.57 10.22 -1.73
CA ALA A 22 -6.50 11.64 -1.43
C ALA A 22 -5.46 12.34 -2.32
N SER A 23 -5.77 13.59 -2.70
CA SER A 23 -4.93 14.39 -3.59
C SER A 23 -3.48 14.44 -3.09
N GLY A 24 -2.54 14.22 -4.01
CA GLY A 24 -1.10 14.24 -3.73
C GLY A 24 -0.51 12.97 -3.11
N LEU A 25 -1.32 11.98 -2.69
CA LEU A 25 -0.77 10.71 -2.18
C LEU A 25 -0.06 9.89 -3.27
N LEU A 26 -0.57 9.89 -4.50
CA LEU A 26 0.10 9.22 -5.64
C LEU A 26 1.43 9.90 -5.97
N ALA A 27 1.44 11.23 -6.06
CA ALA A 27 2.68 11.99 -6.28
C ALA A 27 3.68 11.81 -5.13
N ALA A 28 3.20 11.69 -3.88
CA ALA A 28 4.06 11.37 -2.74
C ALA A 28 4.65 9.96 -2.85
N LEU A 29 3.83 8.97 -3.24
CA LEU A 29 4.28 7.60 -3.47
C LEU A 29 5.35 7.55 -4.56
N ASP A 30 5.10 8.20 -5.70
CA ASP A 30 6.02 8.20 -6.85
C ASP A 30 7.40 8.79 -6.53
N ARG A 31 7.52 9.68 -5.55
CA ARG A 31 8.83 10.19 -5.07
C ARG A 31 9.64 9.16 -4.28
N HIS A 32 9.00 8.08 -3.83
CA HIS A 32 9.59 7.05 -2.97
C HIS A 32 9.75 5.70 -3.67
N VAL A 33 9.00 5.47 -4.75
CA VAL A 33 9.16 4.31 -5.63
C VAL A 33 10.39 4.54 -6.52
N ARG A 34 11.29 3.55 -6.58
CA ARG A 34 12.50 3.63 -7.41
C ARG A 34 12.16 3.47 -8.90
N ASP A 35 13.07 3.88 -9.77
CA ASP A 35 12.84 3.82 -11.23
C ASP A 35 12.66 2.38 -11.76
N ASP A 36 13.29 1.39 -11.11
CA ASP A 36 13.23 -0.04 -11.43
C ASP A 36 12.16 -0.82 -10.64
N GLU A 37 11.47 -0.14 -9.73
CA GLU A 37 10.44 -0.69 -8.87
C GLU A 37 9.07 -0.45 -9.50
N LEU A 38 8.19 -1.46 -9.49
CA LEU A 38 6.83 -1.37 -10.05
C LEU A 38 5.79 -1.45 -8.95
N VAL A 39 4.82 -0.54 -8.96
CA VAL A 39 3.65 -0.60 -8.08
C VAL A 39 2.69 -1.68 -8.59
N VAL A 40 2.45 -2.69 -7.75
CA VAL A 40 1.62 -3.87 -8.07
C VAL A 40 0.21 -3.71 -7.54
N CYS A 41 0.05 -3.20 -6.32
CA CYS A 41 -1.26 -3.07 -5.70
C CYS A 41 -1.27 -1.93 -4.68
N LEU A 42 -2.41 -1.27 -4.56
CA LEU A 42 -2.66 -0.20 -3.60
C LEU A 42 -3.83 -0.54 -2.66
N ALA A 43 -3.79 0.01 -1.44
CA ALA A 43 -4.90 0.06 -0.52
C ALA A 43 -4.86 1.35 0.34
N PRO A 44 -5.95 2.14 0.41
CA PRO A 44 -6.02 3.29 1.29
C PRO A 44 -6.24 2.84 2.73
N GLY A 45 -5.77 3.64 3.69
CA GLY A 45 -6.06 3.40 5.10
C GLY A 45 -5.31 4.36 6.02
N GLU A 46 -5.18 3.98 7.29
CA GLU A 46 -4.51 4.81 8.29
C GLU A 46 -3.69 3.98 9.28
N THR A 47 -2.53 4.53 9.65
CA THR A 47 -1.69 4.04 10.77
C THR A 47 -1.68 5.07 11.89
N ALA A 48 -0.89 4.83 12.94
CA ALA A 48 -0.65 5.83 13.98
C ALA A 48 0.01 7.11 13.44
N ALA A 49 0.70 7.04 12.30
CA ALA A 49 1.31 8.20 11.64
C ALA A 49 0.30 9.04 10.84
N GLY A 50 -0.90 8.50 10.58
CA GLY A 50 -1.98 9.20 9.89
C GLY A 50 -2.56 8.43 8.70
N LYS A 51 -3.39 9.13 7.93
CA LYS A 51 -4.02 8.61 6.71
C LYS A 51 -3.00 8.55 5.58
N GLY A 52 -3.05 7.48 4.81
CA GLY A 52 -2.08 7.23 3.77
C GLY A 52 -2.51 6.15 2.78
N LEU A 53 -1.54 5.78 1.96
CA LEU A 53 -1.67 4.81 0.91
C LEU A 53 -0.65 3.70 1.15
N LEU A 54 -1.16 2.49 1.36
CA LEU A 54 -0.35 1.29 1.40
C LEU A 54 -0.12 0.81 -0.03
N ALA A 55 1.13 0.70 -0.44
CA ALA A 55 1.56 0.22 -1.74
C ALA A 55 2.36 -1.07 -1.59
N LEU A 56 2.04 -2.05 -2.42
CA LEU A 56 2.85 -3.22 -2.68
C LEU A 56 3.59 -2.97 -3.99
N THR A 57 4.90 -3.12 -3.95
CA THR A 57 5.73 -3.14 -5.15
C THR A 57 6.29 -4.54 -5.40
N ASN A 58 7.03 -4.71 -6.48
CA ASN A 58 7.80 -5.93 -6.74
C ASN A 58 8.97 -6.13 -5.75
N GLU A 59 9.34 -5.14 -4.93
CA GLU A 59 10.47 -5.24 -3.98
C GLU A 59 10.07 -5.13 -2.51
N ARG A 60 9.07 -4.31 -2.18
CA ARG A 60 8.77 -3.86 -0.81
C ARG A 60 7.33 -3.39 -0.66
N LEU A 61 6.92 -3.26 0.59
CA LEU A 61 5.71 -2.56 0.99
C LEU A 61 6.08 -1.13 1.40
N LEU A 62 5.27 -0.16 0.99
CA LEU A 62 5.40 1.25 1.35
C LEU A 62 4.10 1.73 1.97
N PHE A 63 4.15 2.40 3.12
CA PHE A 63 3.00 3.16 3.61
C PHE A 63 3.31 4.64 3.51
N THR A 64 2.68 5.31 2.54
CA THR A 64 2.94 6.72 2.23
C THR A 64 1.88 7.61 2.86
N THR A 65 2.33 8.63 3.60
CA THR A 65 1.49 9.68 4.18
C THR A 65 2.00 11.04 3.70
N PRO A 66 1.24 12.14 3.94
CA PRO A 66 1.77 13.49 3.68
C PRO A 66 3.03 13.85 4.49
N GLY A 67 3.27 13.16 5.61
CA GLY A 67 4.40 13.42 6.51
C GLY A 67 5.64 12.55 6.25
N GLY A 68 5.54 11.53 5.41
CA GLY A 68 6.65 10.62 5.14
C GLY A 68 6.21 9.24 4.66
N VAL A 69 7.19 8.36 4.46
CA VAL A 69 7.00 6.98 4.00
C VAL A 69 7.59 5.99 5.01
N ASP A 70 6.81 4.98 5.37
CA ASP A 70 7.31 3.81 6.08
C ASP A 70 7.60 2.70 5.07
N VAL A 71 8.78 2.09 5.17
CA VAL A 71 9.26 1.07 4.23
C VAL A 71 9.37 -0.28 4.93
N ILE A 72 8.76 -1.30 4.35
CA ILE A 72 8.80 -2.68 4.83
C ILE A 72 9.33 -3.57 3.69
N PRO A 73 10.59 -4.03 3.76
CA PRO A 73 11.15 -4.99 2.80
C PRO A 73 10.33 -6.30 2.76
N LEU A 74 10.05 -6.83 1.56
CA LEU A 74 9.25 -8.06 1.42
C LEU A 74 9.90 -9.28 2.08
N ASP A 75 11.23 -9.36 2.07
CA ASP A 75 12.01 -10.44 2.71
C ASP A 75 11.84 -10.51 4.24
N ARG A 76 11.33 -9.43 4.86
CA ARG A 76 11.01 -9.39 6.29
C ARG A 76 9.55 -9.69 6.59
N VAL A 77 8.68 -9.74 5.60
CA VAL A 77 7.26 -9.97 5.80
C VAL A 77 7.01 -11.46 5.94
N THR A 78 6.44 -11.85 7.07
CA THR A 78 6.16 -13.27 7.36
C THR A 78 4.68 -13.63 7.16
N ALA A 79 3.78 -12.64 7.21
CA ALA A 79 2.36 -12.85 6.94
C ALA A 79 1.67 -11.53 6.61
N VAL A 80 0.65 -11.58 5.75
CA VAL A 80 -0.26 -10.46 5.52
C VAL A 80 -1.70 -10.96 5.64
N ALA A 81 -2.53 -10.23 6.37
CA ALA A 81 -3.93 -10.60 6.57
C ALA A 81 -4.85 -9.38 6.49
N TRP A 82 -6.06 -9.59 5.98
CA TRP A 82 -7.15 -8.62 6.08
C TRP A 82 -8.25 -9.17 7.00
N LYS A 83 -8.81 -8.33 7.86
CA LYS A 83 -9.96 -8.65 8.73
C LYS A 83 -10.94 -7.48 8.79
N GLY A 84 -12.21 -7.74 8.53
CA GLY A 84 -13.30 -6.75 8.61
C GLY A 84 -14.59 -7.24 7.96
N LEU A 85 -15.64 -6.42 7.99
CA LEU A 85 -16.90 -6.70 7.28
C LEU A 85 -17.09 -5.81 6.05
N LEU A 86 -17.04 -4.49 6.23
CA LEU A 86 -17.12 -3.49 5.15
C LEU A 86 -15.86 -2.64 5.09
N VAL A 87 -15.38 -2.23 6.26
CA VAL A 87 -14.11 -1.58 6.49
C VAL A 87 -13.37 -2.42 7.53
N GLY A 88 -12.06 -2.56 7.36
CA GLY A 88 -11.25 -3.50 8.13
C GLY A 88 -9.84 -3.02 8.38
N VAL A 89 -9.01 -3.98 8.78
CA VAL A 89 -7.61 -3.81 9.10
C VAL A 89 -6.78 -4.75 8.24
N VAL A 90 -5.75 -4.21 7.59
CA VAL A 90 -4.66 -4.97 7.01
C VAL A 90 -3.54 -5.07 8.05
N SER A 91 -3.12 -6.29 8.37
CA SER A 91 -2.01 -6.57 9.28
C SER A 91 -0.85 -7.16 8.48
N ILE A 92 0.34 -6.58 8.65
CA ILE A 92 1.59 -7.02 8.02
C ILE A 92 2.53 -7.45 9.15
N ALA A 93 2.78 -8.75 9.27
CA ALA A 93 3.68 -9.30 10.28
C ALA A 93 5.13 -9.33 9.78
N GLN A 94 6.06 -8.98 10.66
CA GLN A 94 7.50 -8.96 10.43
C GLN A 94 8.20 -9.63 11.62
N GLY A 95 8.08 -10.95 11.73
CA GLY A 95 8.54 -11.69 12.90
C GLY A 95 7.73 -11.33 14.16
N ALA A 96 8.37 -10.72 15.16
CA ALA A 96 7.71 -10.30 16.40
C ALA A 96 6.95 -8.96 16.30
N ASN A 97 7.20 -8.20 15.23
CA ASN A 97 6.56 -6.90 14.99
C ASN A 97 5.39 -7.03 14.02
N ALA A 98 4.45 -6.10 14.09
CA ALA A 98 3.38 -6.01 13.10
C ALA A 98 3.01 -4.56 12.82
N THR A 99 2.86 -4.24 11.54
CA THR A 99 2.26 -2.99 11.08
C THR A 99 0.78 -3.21 10.84
N THR A 100 -0.06 -2.31 11.33
CA THR A 100 -1.51 -2.38 11.13
C THR A 100 -1.99 -1.12 10.41
N VAL A 101 -2.69 -1.33 9.30
CA VAL A 101 -3.35 -0.28 8.53
C VAL A 101 -4.85 -0.47 8.73
N LYS A 102 -5.49 0.51 9.37
CA LYS A 102 -6.91 0.52 9.70
C LYS A 102 -7.71 1.28 8.64
N ALA A 103 -9.02 1.27 8.79
CA ALA A 103 -9.95 1.98 7.91
C ALA A 103 -9.84 1.58 6.43
N VAL A 104 -9.44 0.33 6.15
CA VAL A 104 -9.25 -0.17 4.78
C VAL A 104 -10.57 -0.73 4.24
N PRO A 105 -11.10 -0.25 3.10
CA PRO A 105 -12.28 -0.83 2.46
C PRO A 105 -12.10 -2.33 2.18
N LYS A 106 -13.19 -3.10 2.24
CA LYS A 106 -13.14 -4.56 2.07
C LYS A 106 -12.46 -5.00 0.78
N THR A 107 -12.88 -4.44 -0.35
CA THR A 107 -12.38 -4.82 -1.67
C THR A 107 -10.88 -4.56 -1.79
N ASP A 108 -10.44 -3.37 -1.38
CA ASP A 108 -9.04 -2.97 -1.44
C ASP A 108 -8.18 -3.81 -0.50
N GLY A 109 -8.65 -4.02 0.73
CA GLY A 109 -7.92 -4.76 1.74
C GLY A 109 -7.80 -6.25 1.44
N GLN A 110 -8.85 -6.88 0.89
CA GLN A 110 -8.81 -8.27 0.46
C GLN A 110 -7.84 -8.46 -0.71
N ARG A 111 -7.96 -7.62 -1.76
CA ARG A 111 -7.05 -7.68 -2.91
C ARG A 111 -5.62 -7.46 -2.48
N PHE A 112 -5.36 -6.45 -1.65
CA PHE A 112 -4.02 -6.15 -1.18
C PHE A 112 -3.41 -7.32 -0.40
N ALA A 113 -4.17 -7.90 0.55
CA ALA A 113 -3.68 -9.00 1.35
C ALA A 113 -3.41 -10.25 0.49
N GLU A 114 -4.20 -10.49 -0.56
CA GLU A 114 -3.97 -11.57 -1.52
C GLU A 114 -2.72 -11.33 -2.38
N ALA A 115 -2.58 -10.15 -2.99
CA ALA A 115 -1.42 -9.79 -3.79
C ALA A 115 -0.11 -9.83 -2.97
N ALA A 116 -0.14 -9.31 -1.75
CA ALA A 116 1.03 -9.31 -0.88
C ALA A 116 1.43 -10.72 -0.45
N ARG A 117 0.45 -11.60 -0.17
CA ARG A 117 0.70 -13.03 0.12
C ARG A 117 1.32 -13.75 -1.07
N ALA A 118 0.77 -13.53 -2.28
CA ALA A 118 1.34 -14.07 -3.50
C ALA A 118 2.80 -13.61 -3.71
N ALA A 119 3.10 -12.34 -3.40
CA ALA A 119 4.46 -11.79 -3.52
C ALA A 119 5.47 -12.39 -2.54
N ILE A 120 5.05 -12.73 -1.31
CA ILE A 120 5.93 -13.34 -0.29
C ILE A 120 5.91 -14.87 -0.31
N GLY A 121 5.09 -15.49 -1.15
CA GLY A 121 4.95 -16.95 -1.25
C GLY A 121 4.21 -17.58 -0.06
N ALA A 122 3.24 -16.88 0.54
CA ALA A 122 2.49 -17.31 1.74
C ALA A 122 0.99 -17.51 1.50
#